data_AF-A0A0Q9X350-F1
#
_entry.id   AF-A0A0Q9X350-F1
#
_cell.length_a   1.000
_cell.length_b   1.000
_cell.length_c   1.000
_cell.angle_alpha   90.00
_cell.angle_beta   90.00
_cell.angle_gamma   90.00
#
_symmetry.space_group_name_H-M   'P 1'
#
loop_
_entity.id
_entity.type
_entity.pdbx_description
1 polymer ?
#
loop_
_entity_poly.entity_id
_entity_poly.type
_entity_poly.pdbx_seq_one_letter_code
_entity_poly.pdbx_strand_id
1 'polypeptide(L)'
;MDPNIVNLMLDKMEESNTALEESSSWVRRFDAQNQQLEDQLVNQTKAAIQLKELNAQLEHSNEKLEGENQQLKDRLETKVNEKDVHITNYEVKIQELEDKLKANYEAVQKLKELNALLEHSNEKLEGENQQLKDRLETKVNEKDVYITNYEVKIQELEDKLKANYEAVQKLKELNALLEHSNEKLEGENQQLKVRLETKVNEKDVYITNYEVKIKELEDKLKANYKAVQKLKELNALLEHSNEKLEASTKYYIKNDKYYTEDRIPVQELYLYNIPAELSEDEILRHFKSYGNVVRLQLFDTCGNPESSERKERSDKEVKQDMKTGRILFANALDAAKALHLEVHLVNGHQFGAKPSDSWLQPDAYGSSESEQSYITKIPSNLTSIETLRFDIDNETNYERIADLPNLKIVQIRCIASVDIFGKFLDQLVALKSKKLEQLHIHNAGGLTNQMLMQIGKLSVLQKLIIWLAGAISNDILEEFTNLKKLEYICLVDCQNISDSGVLQLILGCPKLRELKLMYCSRITEKLVHDIINNFERQIINKENERHLPIHLYIDSDSDISA
;
A
#
# COMPACT_ATOMS: atom_id res chain seq x y z
N MET A 1 26.01 55.57 223.54
CA MET A 1 26.64 55.98 222.27
C MET A 1 25.53 56.51 221.36
N ASP A 2 25.82 57.55 220.57
CA ASP A 2 24.86 58.39 219.86
C ASP A 2 23.85 57.60 218.98
N PRO A 3 22.52 57.77 219.16
CA PRO A 3 21.46 57.12 218.36
C PRO A 3 21.53 57.36 216.85
N ASN A 4 22.25 58.38 216.39
CA ASN A 4 22.32 58.72 214.97
C ASN A 4 23.12 57.72 214.11
N ILE A 5 23.98 56.88 214.70
CA ILE A 5 24.83 55.94 213.92
C ILE A 5 24.09 54.64 213.55
N VAL A 6 23.13 54.20 214.37
CA VAL A 6 22.40 52.93 214.14
C VAL A 6 21.40 53.04 213.00
N ASN A 7 20.70 54.18 212.89
CA ASN A 7 19.77 54.42 211.78
C ASN A 7 20.49 54.41 210.41
N LEU A 8 21.73 54.91 210.35
CA LEU A 8 22.51 54.93 209.12
C LEU A 8 22.91 53.52 208.61
N MET A 9 23.04 52.52 209.50
CA MET A 9 23.37 51.14 209.10
C MET A 9 22.16 50.35 208.60
N LEU A 10 20.96 50.63 209.13
CA LEU A 10 19.72 50.00 208.69
C LEU A 10 19.33 50.45 207.28
N ASP A 11 19.43 51.75 207.00
CA ASP A 11 19.18 52.31 205.66
C ASP A 11 20.07 51.64 204.59
N LYS A 12 21.35 51.38 204.90
CA LYS A 12 22.27 50.73 203.96
C LYS A 12 21.98 49.25 203.66
N MET A 13 21.37 48.51 204.60
CA MET A 13 20.98 47.12 204.33
C MET A 13 19.71 47.04 203.48
N GLU A 14 18.77 47.96 203.70
CA GLU A 14 17.56 48.06 202.89
C GLU A 14 17.90 48.45 201.44
N GLU A 15 18.82 49.39 201.24
CA GLU A 15 19.36 49.72 199.91
C GLU A 15 19.96 48.49 199.21
N SER A 16 20.71 47.65 199.93
CA SER A 16 21.38 46.48 199.35
C SER A 16 20.40 45.35 199.00
N ASN A 17 19.31 45.17 199.75
CA ASN A 17 18.30 44.16 199.45
C ASN A 17 17.42 44.60 198.27
N THR A 18 17.12 45.89 198.19
CA THR A 18 16.42 46.51 197.06
C THR A 18 17.23 46.34 195.77
N ALA A 19 18.56 46.54 195.83
CA ALA A 19 19.45 46.31 194.68
C ALA A 19 19.47 44.84 194.22
N LEU A 20 19.30 43.88 195.14
CA LEU A 20 19.30 42.44 194.84
C LEU A 20 17.99 41.99 194.18
N GLU A 21 16.86 42.56 194.61
CA GLU A 21 15.57 42.37 193.93
C GLU A 21 15.55 43.02 192.54
N GLU A 22 16.14 44.21 192.38
CA GLU A 22 16.31 44.84 191.07
C GLU A 22 17.18 44.00 190.13
N SER A 23 18.30 43.45 190.64
CA SER A 23 19.14 42.52 189.88
C SER A 23 18.39 41.25 189.48
N SER A 24 17.58 40.67 190.37
CA SER A 24 16.79 39.47 190.07
C SER A 24 15.68 39.76 189.06
N SER A 25 15.07 40.94 189.14
CA SER A 25 14.09 41.44 188.16
C SER A 25 14.73 41.67 186.78
N TRP A 26 15.96 42.20 186.77
CA TRP A 26 16.75 42.37 185.55
C TRP A 26 17.08 41.04 184.89
N VAL A 27 17.52 40.03 185.67
CA VAL A 27 17.79 38.67 185.16
C VAL A 27 16.54 38.06 184.53
N ARG A 28 15.36 38.15 185.19
CA ARG A 28 14.11 37.63 184.62
C ARG A 28 13.72 38.35 183.32
N ARG A 29 13.92 39.67 183.24
CA ARG A 29 13.66 40.43 182.00
C ARG A 29 14.63 40.05 180.90
N PHE A 30 15.91 39.87 181.24
CA PHE A 30 16.95 39.45 180.31
C PHE A 30 16.65 38.04 179.75
N ASP A 31 16.27 37.10 180.62
CA ASP A 31 15.91 35.74 180.22
C ASP A 31 14.66 35.73 179.32
N ALA A 32 13.63 36.51 179.66
CA ALA A 32 12.44 36.64 178.81
C ALA A 32 12.75 37.27 177.44
N GLN A 33 13.63 38.28 177.41
CA GLN A 33 14.09 38.91 176.18
C GLN A 33 14.94 37.95 175.34
N ASN A 34 15.80 37.15 175.96
CA ASN A 34 16.56 36.09 175.28
C ASN A 34 15.63 35.03 174.70
N GLN A 35 14.64 34.55 175.46
CA GLN A 35 13.65 33.58 174.97
C GLN A 35 12.88 34.14 173.76
N GLN A 36 12.48 35.41 173.81
CA GLN A 36 11.81 36.08 172.69
C GLN A 36 12.72 36.17 171.45
N LEU A 37 14.01 36.47 171.63
CA LEU A 37 14.99 36.50 170.55
C LEU A 37 15.23 35.11 169.96
N GLU A 38 15.29 34.07 170.80
CA GLU A 38 15.38 32.67 170.35
C GLU A 38 14.15 32.26 169.54
N ASP A 39 12.94 32.58 170.00
CA ASP A 39 11.70 32.29 169.27
C ASP A 39 11.66 33.05 167.92
N GLN A 40 12.11 34.31 167.89
CA GLN A 40 12.27 35.08 166.65
C GLN A 40 13.28 34.43 165.71
N LEU A 41 14.43 33.97 166.22
CA LEU A 41 15.46 33.30 165.44
C LEU A 41 14.95 31.97 164.87
N VAL A 42 14.21 31.18 165.65
CA VAL A 42 13.59 29.93 165.19
C VAL A 42 12.57 30.20 164.08
N ASN A 43 11.73 31.22 164.24
CA ASN A 43 10.75 31.60 163.22
C ASN A 43 11.41 32.13 161.94
N GLN A 44 12.45 32.95 162.05
CA GLN A 44 13.25 33.38 160.90
C GLN A 44 13.95 32.22 160.21
N THR A 45 14.45 31.24 160.98
CA THR A 45 15.09 30.03 160.44
C THR A 45 14.07 29.17 159.68
N LYS A 46 12.86 28.99 160.22
CA LYS A 46 11.76 28.30 159.53
C LYS A 46 11.38 29.01 158.23
N ALA A 47 11.26 30.34 158.25
CA ALA A 47 10.98 31.13 157.05
C ALA A 47 12.10 31.02 156.01
N ALA A 48 13.37 31.01 156.44
CA ALA A 48 14.52 30.84 155.55
C ALA A 48 14.55 29.44 154.91
N ILE A 49 14.19 28.39 155.65
CA ILE A 49 14.05 27.03 155.10
C ILE A 49 12.92 26.97 154.07
N GLN A 50 11.75 27.54 154.38
CA GLN A 50 10.63 27.62 153.44
C GLN A 50 11.00 28.39 152.16
N LEU A 51 11.75 29.50 152.27
CA LEU A 51 12.24 30.25 151.11
C LEU A 51 13.21 29.42 150.27
N LYS A 52 14.11 28.65 150.89
CA LYS A 52 15.01 27.74 150.15
C LYS A 52 14.24 26.66 149.42
N GLU A 53 13.23 26.07 150.06
CA GLU A 53 12.39 25.05 149.43
C GLU A 53 11.58 25.61 148.27
N LEU A 54 10.98 26.80 148.43
CA LEU A 54 10.29 27.49 147.35
C LEU A 54 11.23 27.85 146.19
N ASN A 55 12.46 28.29 146.48
CA ASN A 55 13.46 28.58 145.45
C ASN A 55 13.88 27.32 144.69
N ALA A 56 14.07 26.19 145.38
CA ALA A 56 14.35 24.90 144.73
C ALA A 56 13.18 24.44 143.84
N GLN A 57 11.93 24.64 144.29
CA GLN A 57 10.75 24.34 143.47
C GLN A 57 10.67 25.25 142.22
N LEU A 58 11.00 26.54 142.36
CA LEU A 58 11.06 27.48 141.24
C LEU A 58 12.18 27.11 140.24
N GLU A 59 13.37 26.77 140.72
CA GLU A 59 14.49 26.30 139.88
C GLU A 59 14.09 25.04 139.11
N HIS A 60 13.51 24.04 139.78
CA HIS A 60 13.04 22.83 139.13
C HIS A 60 11.94 23.11 138.09
N SER A 61 11.01 24.01 138.39
CA SER A 61 9.98 24.44 137.44
C SER A 61 10.57 25.18 136.24
N ASN A 62 11.60 26.01 136.43
CA ASN A 62 12.28 26.73 135.36
C ASN A 62 13.06 25.78 134.45
N GLU A 63 13.81 24.83 135.01
CA GLU A 63 14.51 23.79 134.24
C GLU A 63 13.52 22.95 133.43
N LYS A 64 12.39 22.58 134.03
CA LYS A 64 11.33 21.86 133.31
C LYS A 64 10.76 22.68 132.15
N LEU A 65 10.43 23.95 132.38
CA LEU A 65 9.93 24.85 131.34
C LEU A 65 10.95 25.11 130.25
N GLU A 66 12.24 25.21 130.58
CA GLU A 66 13.33 25.36 129.63
C GLU A 66 13.46 24.11 128.75
N GLY A 67 13.37 22.92 129.35
CA GLY A 67 13.32 21.64 128.63
C GLY A 67 12.10 21.53 127.71
N GLU A 68 10.90 21.90 128.19
CA GLU A 68 9.67 21.93 127.39
C GLU A 68 9.77 22.92 126.22
N ASN A 69 10.31 24.12 126.47
CA ASN A 69 10.53 25.14 125.44
C ASN A 69 11.54 24.68 124.38
N GLN A 70 12.64 24.03 124.79
CA GLN A 70 13.62 23.49 123.85
C GLN A 70 13.00 22.37 123.00
N GLN A 71 12.23 21.45 123.60
CA GLN A 71 11.52 20.41 122.85
C GLN A 71 10.49 21.00 121.86
N LEU A 72 9.77 22.05 122.27
CA LEU A 72 8.85 22.76 121.37
C LEU A 72 9.59 23.42 120.20
N LYS A 73 10.74 24.03 120.47
CA LYS A 73 11.60 24.64 119.45
C LYS A 73 12.09 23.61 118.44
N ASP A 74 12.61 22.47 118.91
CA ASP A 74 13.10 21.39 118.04
C ASP A 74 11.98 20.79 117.19
N ARG A 75 10.78 20.62 117.77
CA ARG A 75 9.58 20.16 117.04
C ARG A 75 9.14 21.16 115.97
N LEU A 76 9.16 22.46 116.29
CA LEU A 76 8.85 23.51 115.33
C LEU A 76 9.88 23.54 114.19
N GLU A 77 11.17 23.46 114.50
CA GLU A 77 12.25 23.42 113.51
C GLU A 77 12.12 22.20 112.58
N THR A 78 11.83 21.02 113.13
CA THR A 78 11.56 19.81 112.33
C THR A 78 10.36 20.03 111.40
N LYS A 79 9.27 20.62 111.90
CA LYS A 79 8.08 20.91 111.09
C LYS A 79 8.35 21.95 110.00
N VAL A 80 9.18 22.96 110.28
CA VAL A 80 9.62 23.95 109.29
C VAL A 80 10.43 23.26 108.21
N ASN A 81 11.44 22.45 108.57
CA ASN A 81 12.26 21.71 107.61
C ASN A 81 11.44 20.75 106.74
N GLU A 82 10.46 20.04 107.31
CA GLU A 82 9.52 19.21 106.54
C GLU A 82 8.74 20.04 105.51
N LYS A 83 8.29 21.24 105.89
CA LYS A 83 7.56 22.16 104.99
C LYS A 83 8.47 22.74 103.92
N ASP A 84 9.71 23.08 104.24
CA ASP A 84 10.68 23.59 103.26
C ASP A 84 10.97 22.55 102.19
N VAL A 85 11.14 21.27 102.56
CA VAL A 85 11.29 20.17 101.59
C VAL A 85 10.06 20.05 100.68
N HIS A 86 8.85 20.20 101.23
CA HIS A 86 7.63 20.21 100.41
C HIS A 86 7.59 21.40 99.46
N ILE A 87 7.96 22.61 99.92
CA ILE A 87 8.01 23.81 99.09
C ILE A 87 8.98 23.60 97.92
N THR A 88 10.21 23.15 98.19
CA THR A 88 11.20 22.87 97.13
C THR A 88 10.70 21.84 96.13
N ASN A 89 10.03 20.77 96.58
CA ASN A 89 9.44 19.79 95.66
C ASN A 89 8.32 20.39 94.79
N TYR A 90 7.51 21.29 95.33
CA TYR A 90 6.49 21.99 94.55
C TYR A 90 7.09 22.99 93.57
N GLU A 91 8.14 23.71 93.96
CA GLU A 91 8.88 24.63 93.08
C GLU A 91 9.46 23.89 91.86
N VAL A 92 10.11 22.74 92.07
CA VAL A 92 10.61 21.90 90.97
C VAL A 92 9.47 21.47 90.04
N LYS A 93 8.34 21.02 90.61
CA LYS A 93 7.18 20.59 89.81
C LYS A 93 6.53 21.73 89.03
N ILE A 94 6.50 22.94 89.60
CA ILE A 94 6.04 24.15 88.91
C ILE A 94 6.96 24.45 87.73
N GLN A 95 8.27 24.43 87.94
CA GLN A 95 9.24 24.67 86.86
C GLN A 95 9.09 23.67 85.71
N GLU A 96 8.93 22.37 86.02
CA GLU A 96 8.67 21.35 84.99
C GLU A 96 7.38 21.60 84.20
N LEU A 97 6.33 22.12 84.86
CA LEU A 97 5.07 22.45 84.22
C LEU A 97 5.18 23.71 83.35
N GLU A 98 5.93 24.71 83.80
CA GLU A 98 6.21 25.93 83.04
C GLU A 98 7.00 25.62 81.77
N ASP A 99 8.02 24.76 81.86
CA ASP A 99 8.81 24.34 80.71
C ASP A 99 7.95 23.56 79.70
N LYS A 100 7.08 22.65 80.19
CA LYS A 100 6.11 21.93 79.34
C LYS A 100 5.11 22.88 78.69
N LEU A 101 4.62 23.88 79.43
CA LEU A 101 3.68 24.87 78.90
C LEU A 101 4.32 25.72 77.80
N LYS A 102 5.58 26.13 78.00
CA LYS A 102 6.36 26.86 77.00
C LYS A 102 6.56 26.04 75.74
N ALA A 103 6.98 24.77 75.86
CA ALA A 103 7.14 23.87 74.72
C ALA A 103 5.81 23.66 73.96
N ASN A 104 4.70 23.50 74.68
CA ASN A 104 3.37 23.40 74.06
C ASN A 104 2.98 24.69 73.34
N TYR A 105 3.26 25.85 73.90
CA TYR A 105 3.00 27.13 73.25
C TYR A 105 3.77 27.27 71.94
N GLU A 106 5.06 26.93 71.94
CA GLU A 106 5.90 26.93 70.73
C GLU A 106 5.37 25.94 69.67
N ALA A 107 4.95 24.74 70.09
CA ALA A 107 4.33 23.76 69.19
C ALA A 107 3.03 24.30 68.56
N VAL A 108 2.19 24.97 69.33
CA VAL A 108 0.94 25.58 68.82
C VAL A 108 1.24 26.68 67.80
N GLN A 109 2.28 27.49 67.99
CA GLN A 109 2.66 28.50 66.99
C GLN A 109 3.11 27.86 65.67
N LYS A 110 3.95 26.81 65.74
CA LYS A 110 4.36 26.06 64.55
C LYS A 110 3.17 25.44 63.81
N LEU A 111 2.18 24.92 64.55
CA LEU A 111 0.95 24.38 63.95
C LEU A 111 0.12 25.46 63.25
N LYS A 112 0.06 26.69 63.79
CA LYS A 112 -0.62 27.81 63.13
C LYS A 112 0.05 28.19 61.81
N GLU A 113 1.38 28.27 61.80
CA GLU A 113 2.15 28.55 60.58
C GLU A 113 1.93 27.47 59.53
N LEU A 114 1.98 26.19 59.93
CA LEU A 114 1.73 25.07 59.03
C LEU A 114 0.29 25.10 58.47
N ASN A 115 -0.70 25.43 59.30
CA ASN A 115 -2.09 25.53 58.86
C ASN A 115 -2.28 26.65 57.84
N ALA A 116 -1.64 27.82 58.05
CA ALA A 116 -1.69 28.92 57.09
C ALA A 116 -1.06 28.56 55.74
N LEU A 117 0.07 27.82 55.76
CA LEU A 117 0.70 27.31 54.53
C LEU A 117 -0.21 26.31 53.79
N LEU A 118 -0.91 25.46 54.54
CA LEU A 118 -1.83 24.47 53.99
C LEU A 118 -3.07 25.14 53.37
N GLU A 119 -3.64 26.15 54.03
CA GLU A 119 -4.75 26.96 53.50
C GLU A 119 -4.36 27.63 52.19
N HIS A 120 -3.21 28.32 52.14
CA HIS A 120 -2.72 28.94 50.90
C HIS A 120 -2.48 27.91 49.78
N SER A 121 -1.96 26.72 50.11
CA SER A 121 -1.78 25.64 49.12
C SER A 121 -3.13 25.14 48.58
N ASN A 122 -4.14 25.02 49.44
CA ASN A 122 -5.47 24.59 49.03
C ASN A 122 -6.15 25.61 48.12
N GLU A 123 -6.09 26.91 48.47
CA GLU A 123 -6.62 27.99 47.63
C GLU A 123 -5.97 28.00 46.24
N LYS A 124 -4.65 27.80 46.17
CA LYS A 124 -3.94 27.69 44.90
C LYS A 124 -4.43 26.51 44.06
N LEU A 125 -4.54 25.32 44.67
CA LEU A 125 -5.03 24.12 44.00
C LEU A 125 -6.48 24.28 43.53
N GLU A 126 -7.33 24.94 44.31
CA GLU A 126 -8.72 25.22 43.94
C GLU A 126 -8.78 26.15 42.70
N GLY A 127 -7.93 27.18 42.66
CA GLY A 127 -7.79 28.04 41.49
C GLY A 127 -7.29 27.29 40.23
N GLU A 128 -6.27 26.44 40.37
CA GLU A 128 -5.76 25.62 39.26
C GLU A 128 -6.82 24.62 38.75
N ASN A 129 -7.56 23.98 39.66
CA ASN A 129 -8.65 23.07 39.31
C ASN A 129 -9.78 23.79 38.58
N GLN A 130 -10.15 24.99 39.03
CA GLN A 130 -11.18 25.78 38.35
C GLN A 130 -10.74 26.18 36.94
N GLN A 131 -9.50 26.62 36.75
CA GLN A 131 -8.95 26.92 35.42
C GLN A 131 -8.92 25.70 34.49
N LEU A 132 -8.58 24.52 35.02
CA LEU A 132 -8.62 23.28 34.26
C LEU A 132 -10.04 22.92 33.84
N LYS A 133 -11.01 23.10 34.74
CA LYS A 133 -12.43 22.89 34.45
C LYS A 133 -12.93 23.79 33.34
N ASP A 134 -12.64 25.09 33.41
CA ASP A 134 -13.06 26.07 32.38
C ASP A 134 -12.43 25.76 31.01
N ARG A 135 -11.15 25.33 31.00
CA ARG A 135 -10.46 24.91 29.77
C ARG A 135 -11.07 23.64 29.18
N LEU A 136 -11.42 22.67 30.01
CA LEU A 136 -12.09 21.45 29.57
C LEU A 136 -13.48 21.76 29.00
N GLU A 137 -14.27 22.58 29.68
CA GLU A 137 -15.59 23.00 29.22
C GLU A 137 -15.51 23.73 27.87
N THR A 138 -14.54 24.62 27.69
CA THR A 138 -14.29 25.28 26.40
C THR A 138 -13.97 24.25 25.31
N LYS A 139 -13.13 23.26 25.61
CA LYS A 139 -12.75 22.21 24.64
C LYS A 139 -13.93 21.29 24.30
N VAL A 140 -14.80 20.99 25.26
CA VAL A 140 -16.03 20.23 25.02
C VAL A 140 -16.95 21.02 24.09
N ASN A 141 -17.20 22.29 24.39
CA ASN A 141 -18.05 23.15 23.56
C ASN A 141 -17.50 23.30 22.13
N GLU A 142 -16.17 23.44 21.96
CA GLU A 142 -15.54 23.42 20.62
C GLU A 142 -15.86 22.13 19.87
N LYS A 143 -15.77 20.96 20.54
CA LYS A 143 -16.05 19.66 19.95
C LYS A 143 -17.52 19.47 19.60
N ASP A 144 -18.43 19.94 20.44
CA ASP A 144 -19.87 19.88 20.17
C ASP A 144 -20.23 20.63 18.89
N VAL A 145 -19.62 21.80 18.64
CA VAL A 145 -19.79 22.53 17.37
C VAL A 145 -19.35 21.70 16.16
N TYR A 146 -18.22 20.98 16.26
CA TYR A 146 -17.79 20.09 15.19
C TYR A 146 -18.75 18.92 14.98
N ILE A 147 -19.23 18.30 16.06
CA ILE A 147 -20.19 17.20 16.01
C ILE A 147 -21.46 17.65 15.29
N THR A 148 -22.07 18.77 15.70
CA THR A 148 -23.27 19.31 15.05
C THR A 148 -23.05 19.59 13.56
N ASN A 149 -21.89 20.13 13.17
CA ASN A 149 -21.57 20.35 11.75
C ASN A 149 -21.47 19.04 10.96
N TYR A 150 -20.91 17.98 11.56
CA TYR A 150 -20.85 16.66 10.92
C TYR A 150 -22.23 16.01 10.83
N GLU A 151 -23.07 16.13 11.86
CA GLU A 151 -24.45 15.64 11.85
C GLU A 151 -25.26 16.25 10.70
N VAL A 152 -25.19 17.57 10.51
CA VAL A 152 -25.85 18.25 9.37
C VAL A 152 -25.34 17.70 8.03
N LYS A 153 -24.03 17.49 7.89
CA LYS A 153 -23.44 16.99 6.65
C LYS A 153 -23.81 15.54 6.37
N ILE A 154 -23.93 14.71 7.40
CA ILE A 154 -24.41 13.34 7.30
C ILE A 154 -25.86 13.35 6.79
N GLN A 155 -26.73 14.19 7.37
CA GLN A 155 -28.12 14.30 6.93
C GLN A 155 -28.24 14.72 5.45
N GLU A 156 -27.44 15.68 5.00
CA GLU A 156 -27.41 16.08 3.58
C GLU A 156 -26.98 14.93 2.65
N LEU A 157 -26.06 14.08 3.09
CA LEU A 157 -25.59 12.93 2.33
C LEU A 157 -26.64 11.81 2.29
N GLU A 158 -27.33 11.57 3.39
CA GLU A 158 -28.44 10.62 3.46
C GLU A 158 -29.58 11.02 2.52
N ASP A 159 -29.94 12.31 2.48
CA ASP A 159 -30.97 12.82 1.57
C ASP A 159 -30.57 12.65 0.10
N LYS A 160 -29.30 12.92 -0.24
CA LYS A 160 -28.76 12.69 -1.59
C LYS A 160 -28.75 11.21 -1.96
N LEU A 161 -28.37 10.34 -1.02
CA LEU A 161 -28.35 8.90 -1.24
C LEU A 161 -29.77 8.37 -1.51
N LYS A 162 -30.75 8.84 -0.74
CA LYS A 162 -32.16 8.50 -0.94
C LYS A 162 -32.66 8.93 -2.32
N ALA A 163 -32.37 10.17 -2.75
CA ALA A 163 -32.73 10.65 -4.08
C ALA A 163 -32.08 9.82 -5.21
N ASN A 164 -30.81 9.45 -5.05
CA ASN A 164 -30.12 8.58 -6.01
C ASN A 164 -30.73 7.18 -6.06
N TYR A 165 -31.09 6.60 -4.92
CA TYR A 165 -31.77 5.30 -4.86
C TYR A 165 -33.09 5.33 -5.64
N GLU A 166 -33.91 6.37 -5.44
CA GLU A 166 -35.16 6.56 -6.18
C GLU A 166 -34.93 6.72 -7.70
N ALA A 167 -33.87 7.44 -8.10
CA ALA A 167 -33.51 7.58 -9.51
C ALA A 167 -33.09 6.25 -10.15
N VAL A 168 -32.33 5.41 -9.42
CA VAL A 168 -31.94 4.07 -9.89
C VAL A 168 -33.15 3.17 -10.08
N GLN A 169 -34.15 3.22 -9.19
CA GLN A 169 -35.38 2.44 -9.36
C GLN A 169 -36.14 2.86 -10.63
N LYS A 170 -36.27 4.16 -10.88
CA LYS A 170 -36.88 4.67 -12.13
C LYS A 170 -36.12 4.21 -13.38
N LEU A 171 -34.78 4.19 -13.33
CA LEU A 171 -33.96 3.70 -14.44
C LEU A 171 -34.16 2.20 -14.69
N LYS A 172 -34.32 1.39 -13.64
CA LYS A 172 -34.64 -0.05 -13.78
C LYS A 172 -35.98 -0.26 -14.47
N GLU A 173 -37.01 0.48 -14.07
CA GLU A 173 -38.33 0.42 -14.73
C GLU A 173 -38.24 0.81 -16.21
N LEU A 174 -37.51 1.87 -16.53
CA LEU A 174 -37.31 2.31 -17.91
C LEU A 174 -36.55 1.27 -18.74
N ASN A 175 -35.53 0.63 -18.18
CA ASN A 175 -34.76 -0.41 -18.87
C ASN A 175 -35.63 -1.64 -19.18
N ALA A 176 -36.47 -2.07 -18.25
CA ALA A 176 -37.41 -3.17 -18.47
C ALA A 176 -38.40 -2.87 -19.62
N LEU A 177 -38.88 -1.62 -19.72
CA LEU A 177 -39.73 -1.18 -20.84
C LEU A 177 -38.98 -1.20 -22.18
N LEU A 178 -37.71 -0.79 -22.18
CA LEU A 178 -36.85 -0.82 -23.36
C LEU A 178 -36.57 -2.25 -23.85
N GLU A 179 -36.25 -3.17 -22.94
CA GLU A 179 -36.03 -4.59 -23.25
C GLU A 179 -37.28 -5.21 -23.90
N HIS A 180 -38.46 -5.01 -23.30
CA HIS A 180 -39.71 -5.48 -23.88
C HIS A 180 -39.99 -4.88 -25.28
N SER A 181 -39.66 -3.60 -25.48
CA SER A 181 -39.82 -2.96 -26.79
C SER A 181 -38.86 -3.56 -27.83
N ASN A 182 -37.62 -3.86 -27.46
CA ASN A 182 -36.64 -4.47 -28.35
C ASN A 182 -37.03 -5.89 -28.73
N GLU A 183 -37.47 -6.71 -27.77
CA GLU A 183 -37.96 -8.07 -28.05
C GLU A 183 -39.12 -8.06 -29.06
N LYS A 184 -40.05 -7.10 -28.91
CA LYS A 184 -41.16 -6.93 -29.85
C LYS A 184 -40.65 -6.59 -31.26
N LEU A 185 -39.73 -5.63 -31.38
CA LEU A 185 -39.16 -5.22 -32.67
C LEU A 185 -38.35 -6.36 -33.32
N GLU A 186 -37.64 -7.16 -32.54
CA GLU A 186 -36.91 -8.32 -33.02
C GLU A 186 -37.86 -9.38 -33.58
N GLY A 187 -38.98 -9.63 -32.89
CA GLY A 187 -40.06 -10.49 -33.38
C GLY A 187 -40.65 -10.00 -34.71
N GLU A 188 -40.94 -8.70 -34.82
CA GLU A 188 -41.45 -8.08 -36.07
C GLU A 188 -40.43 -8.19 -37.22
N ASN A 189 -39.15 -7.94 -36.95
CA ASN A 189 -38.08 -8.08 -37.96
C ASN A 189 -37.92 -9.53 -38.43
N GLN A 190 -38.00 -10.50 -37.51
CA GLN A 190 -37.90 -11.91 -37.87
C GLN A 190 -39.09 -12.34 -38.75
N GLN A 191 -40.30 -11.86 -38.46
CA GLN A 191 -41.47 -12.09 -39.31
C GLN A 191 -41.31 -11.48 -40.71
N LEU A 192 -40.81 -10.24 -40.79
CA LEU A 192 -40.55 -9.57 -42.07
C LEU A 192 -39.50 -10.34 -42.89
N LYS A 193 -38.44 -10.83 -42.26
CA LYS A 193 -37.40 -11.63 -42.91
C LYS A 193 -37.97 -12.90 -43.54
N VAL A 194 -38.75 -13.68 -42.78
CA VAL A 194 -39.40 -14.90 -43.30
C VAL A 194 -40.31 -14.58 -44.48
N ARG A 195 -41.07 -13.48 -44.40
CA ARG A 195 -41.95 -13.04 -45.48
C ARG A 195 -41.19 -12.64 -46.76
N LEU A 196 -40.05 -11.97 -46.60
CA LEU A 196 -39.15 -11.64 -47.71
C LEU A 196 -38.54 -12.88 -48.33
N GLU A 197 -38.00 -13.81 -47.54
CA GLU A 197 -37.46 -15.09 -48.02
C GLU A 197 -38.51 -15.88 -48.80
N THR A 198 -39.75 -15.92 -48.30
CA THR A 198 -40.87 -16.57 -48.99
C THR A 198 -41.13 -15.92 -50.36
N LYS A 199 -41.13 -14.58 -50.43
CA LYS A 199 -41.30 -13.84 -51.68
C LYS A 199 -40.14 -14.04 -52.66
N VAL A 200 -38.91 -14.15 -52.16
CA VAL A 200 -37.73 -14.49 -52.98
C VAL A 200 -37.88 -15.89 -53.56
N ASN A 201 -38.19 -16.89 -52.72
CA ASN A 201 -38.39 -18.27 -53.17
C ASN A 201 -39.52 -18.37 -54.21
N GLU A 202 -40.63 -17.64 -54.03
CA GLU A 202 -41.69 -17.55 -55.06
C GLU A 202 -41.12 -17.04 -56.39
N LYS A 203 -40.28 -15.99 -56.37
CA LYS A 203 -39.63 -15.44 -57.57
C LYS A 203 -38.62 -16.39 -58.20
N ASP A 204 -37.86 -17.12 -57.40
CA ASP A 204 -36.91 -18.12 -57.89
C ASP A 204 -37.61 -19.26 -58.64
N VAL A 205 -38.80 -19.67 -58.20
CA VAL A 205 -39.63 -20.65 -58.94
C VAL A 205 -40.02 -20.08 -60.31
N TYR A 206 -40.41 -18.81 -60.40
CA TYR A 206 -40.70 -18.18 -61.70
C TYR A 206 -39.45 -18.11 -62.57
N ILE A 207 -38.30 -17.70 -62.01
CA ILE A 207 -37.02 -17.63 -62.73
C ILE A 207 -36.66 -19.01 -63.29
N THR A 208 -36.69 -20.05 -62.46
CA THR A 208 -36.40 -21.43 -62.88
C THR A 208 -37.31 -21.88 -64.02
N ASN A 209 -38.62 -21.58 -63.94
CA ASN A 209 -39.56 -21.89 -65.02
C ASN A 209 -39.22 -21.15 -66.32
N TYR A 210 -38.81 -19.88 -66.25
CA TYR A 210 -38.35 -19.13 -67.41
C TYR A 210 -37.03 -19.67 -67.97
N GLU A 211 -36.09 -20.07 -67.13
CA GLU A 211 -34.82 -20.70 -67.53
C GLU A 211 -35.04 -22.00 -68.29
N VAL A 212 -35.94 -22.87 -67.80
CA VAL A 212 -36.35 -24.10 -68.52
C VAL A 212 -36.91 -23.75 -69.90
N LYS A 213 -37.79 -22.74 -69.97
CA LYS A 213 -38.41 -22.33 -71.23
C LYS A 213 -37.41 -21.70 -72.20
N ILE A 214 -36.44 -20.94 -71.70
CA ILE A 214 -35.31 -20.42 -72.48
C ILE A 214 -34.50 -21.59 -73.03
N LYS A 215 -34.17 -22.58 -72.20
CA LYS A 215 -33.42 -23.77 -72.63
C LYS A 215 -34.16 -24.59 -73.69
N GLU A 216 -35.47 -24.76 -73.56
CA GLU A 216 -36.28 -25.39 -74.62
C GLU A 216 -36.24 -24.60 -75.94
N LEU A 217 -36.28 -23.27 -75.86
CA LEU A 217 -36.15 -22.40 -77.04
C LEU A 217 -34.74 -22.46 -77.63
N GLU A 218 -33.70 -22.53 -76.81
CA GLU A 218 -32.31 -22.72 -77.22
C GLU A 218 -32.11 -24.08 -77.89
N ASP A 219 -32.67 -25.15 -77.35
CA ASP A 219 -32.63 -26.49 -77.96
C ASP A 219 -33.39 -26.52 -79.29
N LYS A 220 -34.55 -25.86 -79.37
CA LYS A 220 -35.26 -25.65 -80.64
C LYS A 220 -34.44 -24.84 -81.63
N LEU A 221 -33.78 -23.77 -81.17
CA LEU A 221 -32.92 -22.95 -82.00
C LEU A 221 -31.70 -23.75 -82.48
N LYS A 222 -31.12 -24.60 -81.63
CA LYS A 222 -30.02 -25.51 -81.96
C LYS A 222 -30.46 -26.58 -82.94
N ALA A 223 -31.66 -27.14 -82.80
CA ALA A 223 -32.26 -28.05 -83.75
C ALA A 223 -32.53 -27.37 -85.10
N ASN A 224 -33.06 -26.15 -85.08
CA ASN A 224 -33.22 -25.32 -86.28
C ASN A 224 -31.87 -24.99 -86.92
N TYR A 225 -30.85 -24.67 -86.12
CA TYR A 225 -29.50 -24.44 -86.60
C TYR A 225 -28.94 -25.71 -87.23
N LYS A 226 -29.15 -26.89 -86.63
CA LYS A 226 -28.78 -28.18 -87.21
C LYS A 226 -29.56 -28.48 -88.49
N ALA A 227 -30.83 -28.10 -88.58
CA ALA A 227 -31.63 -28.20 -89.79
C ALA A 227 -31.13 -27.26 -90.88
N VAL A 228 -30.75 -26.03 -90.54
CA VAL A 228 -30.09 -25.06 -91.42
C VAL A 228 -28.72 -25.58 -91.85
N GLN A 229 -27.95 -26.23 -90.96
CA GLN A 229 -26.70 -26.88 -91.33
C GLN A 229 -26.93 -28.07 -92.26
N LYS A 230 -27.96 -28.88 -92.05
CA LYS A 230 -28.38 -29.92 -93.01
C LYS A 230 -28.82 -29.34 -94.35
N LEU A 231 -29.53 -28.20 -94.33
CA LEU A 231 -29.91 -27.48 -95.55
C LEU A 231 -28.68 -26.86 -96.22
N LYS A 232 -27.69 -26.40 -95.45
CA LYS A 232 -26.38 -25.99 -95.95
C LYS A 232 -25.59 -27.17 -96.47
N GLU A 233 -25.68 -28.37 -95.90
CA GLU A 233 -25.07 -29.60 -96.41
C GLU A 233 -25.77 -30.07 -97.69
N LEU A 234 -27.10 -29.94 -97.76
CA LEU A 234 -27.87 -30.20 -98.98
C LEU A 234 -27.57 -29.15 -100.04
N ASN A 235 -27.45 -27.89 -99.65
CA ASN A 235 -26.98 -26.80 -100.50
C ASN A 235 -25.51 -26.98 -100.87
N ALA A 236 -24.71 -27.60 -100.01
CA ALA A 236 -23.32 -27.98 -100.24
C ALA A 236 -23.22 -29.25 -101.08
N LEU A 237 -24.27 -30.08 -101.21
CA LEU A 237 -24.40 -31.19 -102.16
C LEU A 237 -24.91 -30.70 -103.53
N LEU A 238 -25.78 -29.69 -103.52
CA LEU A 238 -26.15 -28.87 -104.67
C LEU A 238 -24.95 -28.09 -105.18
N GLU A 239 -24.18 -27.50 -104.27
CA GLU A 239 -22.87 -26.92 -104.51
C GLU A 239 -21.84 -28.02 -104.72
N HIS A 240 -21.90 -29.25 -104.24
CA HIS A 240 -20.94 -30.31 -104.64
C HIS A 240 -21.17 -30.80 -106.07
N SER A 241 -22.37 -30.56 -106.62
CA SER A 241 -22.58 -30.59 -108.07
C SER A 241 -22.04 -29.34 -108.79
N ASN A 242 -21.86 -28.21 -108.08
CA ASN A 242 -21.44 -26.90 -108.58
C ASN A 242 -19.97 -26.51 -108.24
N GLU A 243 -19.33 -27.26 -107.36
CA GLU A 243 -18.10 -27.03 -106.61
C GLU A 243 -17.53 -28.43 -106.32
N LYS A 244 -17.26 -29.13 -107.41
CA LYS A 244 -15.99 -29.82 -107.59
C LYS A 244 -14.85 -28.77 -107.63
N LEU A 245 -14.81 -27.89 -106.63
CA LEU A 245 -13.87 -26.78 -106.43
C LEU A 245 -13.78 -26.50 -104.92
N GLU A 246 -12.64 -26.91 -104.38
CA GLU A 246 -11.91 -26.30 -103.24
C GLU A 246 -12.30 -26.67 -101.79
N ALA A 247 -11.26 -27.04 -101.03
CA ALA A 247 -11.31 -27.68 -99.74
C ALA A 247 -10.39 -26.97 -98.72
N SER A 248 -10.80 -26.97 -97.44
CA SER A 248 -9.98 -27.14 -96.22
C SER A 248 -8.76 -26.21 -95.98
N THR A 249 -8.79 -25.41 -94.90
CA THR A 249 -7.56 -24.83 -94.30
C THR A 249 -7.58 -24.80 -92.76
N LYS A 250 -6.44 -25.15 -92.13
CA LYS A 250 -6.20 -25.35 -90.67
C LYS A 250 -5.85 -24.08 -89.88
N TYR A 251 -5.82 -22.92 -90.52
CA TYR A 251 -5.45 -21.64 -89.90
C TYR A 251 -6.38 -20.55 -90.42
N TYR A 252 -6.61 -19.51 -89.60
CA TYR A 252 -7.47 -18.40 -90.01
C TYR A 252 -6.76 -17.05 -89.88
N ILE A 253 -7.12 -16.14 -90.78
CA ILE A 253 -6.59 -14.78 -90.83
C ILE A 253 -7.61 -13.86 -90.20
N LYS A 254 -7.17 -12.99 -89.29
CA LYS A 254 -8.00 -11.94 -88.69
C LYS A 254 -7.17 -10.68 -88.50
N ASN A 255 -7.64 -9.55 -89.03
CA ASN A 255 -6.95 -8.25 -88.94
C ASN A 255 -5.48 -8.31 -89.39
N ASP A 256 -5.24 -8.90 -90.58
CA ASP A 256 -3.92 -9.09 -91.20
C ASP A 256 -2.91 -9.87 -90.36
N LYS A 257 -3.40 -10.67 -89.41
CA LYS A 257 -2.60 -11.59 -88.59
C LYS A 257 -3.12 -13.01 -88.73
N TYR A 258 -2.19 -13.96 -88.75
CA TYR A 258 -2.52 -15.39 -88.70
C TYR A 258 -2.70 -15.81 -87.24
N TYR A 259 -3.72 -16.62 -87.00
CA TYR A 259 -3.97 -17.25 -85.72
C TYR A 259 -3.99 -18.77 -85.90
N THR A 260 -3.48 -19.49 -84.91
CA THR A 260 -3.71 -20.92 -84.79
C THR A 260 -5.18 -21.19 -84.43
N GLU A 261 -5.62 -22.44 -84.51
CA GLU A 261 -6.97 -22.85 -84.10
C GLU A 261 -7.30 -22.50 -82.63
N ASP A 262 -6.28 -22.47 -81.77
CA ASP A 262 -6.37 -22.08 -80.36
C ASP A 262 -6.33 -20.57 -80.12
N ARG A 263 -6.45 -19.77 -81.19
CA ARG A 263 -6.45 -18.30 -81.17
C ARG A 263 -5.13 -17.69 -80.68
N ILE A 264 -4.03 -18.42 -80.82
CA ILE A 264 -2.69 -17.92 -80.48
C ILE A 264 -2.12 -17.19 -81.70
N PRO A 265 -1.61 -15.95 -81.55
CA PRO A 265 -1.03 -15.22 -82.67
C PRO A 265 0.21 -15.95 -83.21
N VAL A 266 0.24 -16.20 -84.51
CA VAL A 266 1.36 -16.89 -85.17
C VAL A 266 2.54 -15.94 -85.28
N GLN A 267 3.63 -16.26 -84.59
CA GLN A 267 4.92 -15.58 -84.67
C GLN A 267 6.00 -16.51 -85.22
N GLU A 268 5.91 -17.80 -84.92
CA GLU A 268 6.79 -18.84 -85.47
C GLU A 268 6.17 -19.49 -86.72
N LEU A 269 6.97 -19.61 -87.78
CA LEU A 269 6.63 -20.25 -89.05
C LEU A 269 7.50 -21.49 -89.27
N TYR A 270 6.93 -22.48 -89.96
CA TYR A 270 7.61 -23.67 -90.42
C TYR A 270 7.94 -23.57 -91.92
N LEU A 271 9.21 -23.70 -92.25
CA LEU A 271 9.74 -23.68 -93.61
C LEU A 271 9.95 -25.11 -94.12
N TYR A 272 9.55 -25.39 -95.37
CA TYR A 272 9.63 -26.73 -95.96
C TYR A 272 10.11 -26.70 -97.42
N ASN A 273 10.62 -27.84 -97.90
CA ASN A 273 11.21 -27.99 -99.24
C ASN A 273 12.32 -26.97 -99.51
N ILE A 274 13.21 -26.74 -98.55
CA ILE A 274 14.35 -25.82 -98.73
C ILE A 274 15.48 -26.60 -99.43
N PRO A 275 15.91 -26.23 -100.64
CA PRO A 275 17.06 -26.89 -101.27
C PRO A 275 18.33 -26.81 -100.42
N ALA A 276 19.10 -27.90 -100.33
CA ALA A 276 20.31 -27.95 -99.50
C ALA A 276 21.37 -26.89 -99.86
N GLU A 277 21.35 -26.39 -101.10
CA GLU A 277 22.23 -25.36 -101.64
C GLU A 277 21.96 -23.96 -101.09
N LEU A 278 20.76 -23.70 -100.55
CA LEU A 278 20.44 -22.43 -99.90
C LEU A 278 21.10 -22.35 -98.51
N SER A 279 21.88 -21.30 -98.30
CA SER A 279 22.48 -21.00 -97.01
C SER A 279 21.47 -20.35 -96.06
N GLU A 280 21.68 -20.54 -94.76
CA GLU A 280 20.87 -19.90 -93.71
C GLU A 280 20.89 -18.37 -93.84
N ASP A 281 22.02 -17.77 -94.23
CA ASP A 281 22.17 -16.32 -94.43
C ASP A 281 21.35 -15.78 -95.61
N GLU A 282 21.14 -16.57 -96.66
CA GLU A 282 20.30 -16.19 -97.80
C GLU A 282 18.82 -16.22 -97.41
N ILE A 283 18.39 -17.25 -96.67
CA ILE A 283 17.03 -17.39 -96.16
C ILE A 283 16.74 -16.30 -95.11
N LEU A 284 17.68 -16.02 -94.21
CA LEU A 284 17.54 -14.99 -93.20
C LEU A 284 17.45 -13.59 -93.83
N ARG A 285 18.26 -13.28 -94.84
CA ARG A 285 18.17 -12.00 -95.58
C ARG A 285 16.81 -11.84 -96.26
N HIS A 286 16.32 -12.91 -96.88
CA HIS A 286 14.99 -12.92 -97.48
C HIS A 286 13.91 -12.64 -96.45
N PHE A 287 13.88 -13.34 -95.32
CA PHE A 287 12.82 -13.14 -94.32
C PHE A 287 12.91 -11.84 -93.53
N LYS A 288 14.12 -11.28 -93.38
CA LYS A 288 14.31 -9.93 -92.81
C LYS A 288 13.64 -8.83 -93.65
N SER A 289 13.32 -9.07 -94.93
CA SER A 289 12.56 -8.12 -95.73
C SER A 289 11.09 -7.98 -95.29
N TYR A 290 10.54 -8.99 -94.60
CA TYR A 290 9.16 -8.97 -94.09
C TYR A 290 9.07 -8.39 -92.67
N GLY A 291 10.15 -8.45 -91.89
CA GLY A 291 10.24 -7.81 -90.58
C GLY A 291 11.34 -8.36 -89.69
N ASN A 292 11.25 -8.10 -88.39
CA ASN A 292 12.31 -8.47 -87.45
C ASN A 292 12.27 -9.97 -87.12
N VAL A 293 13.25 -10.72 -87.62
CA VAL A 293 13.44 -12.15 -87.33
C VAL A 293 14.25 -12.30 -86.05
N VAL A 294 13.65 -12.91 -85.02
CA VAL A 294 14.28 -13.23 -83.74
C VAL A 294 15.18 -14.45 -83.86
N ARG A 295 14.74 -15.45 -84.62
CA ARG A 295 15.43 -16.73 -84.75
C ARG A 295 15.12 -17.39 -86.09
N LEU A 296 16.13 -17.95 -86.75
CA LEU A 296 16.00 -18.90 -87.86
C LEU A 296 16.77 -20.17 -87.46
N GLN A 297 16.22 -21.35 -87.77
CA GLN A 297 16.87 -22.64 -87.56
C GLN A 297 16.57 -23.55 -88.75
N LEU A 298 17.57 -24.22 -89.31
CA LEU A 298 17.42 -25.21 -90.38
C LEU A 298 17.68 -26.63 -89.86
N PHE A 299 17.01 -27.62 -90.45
CA PHE A 299 17.09 -29.03 -90.11
C PHE A 299 17.27 -29.86 -91.40
N ASP A 300 18.22 -30.80 -91.42
CA ASP A 300 18.45 -31.70 -92.57
C ASP A 300 17.44 -32.87 -92.57
N THR A 301 16.93 -33.26 -93.76
CA THR A 301 16.03 -34.43 -93.87
C THR A 301 16.80 -35.72 -94.21
N CYS A 302 17.07 -36.56 -93.20
CA CYS A 302 17.59 -37.92 -93.38
C CYS A 302 16.64 -39.00 -92.81
N GLY A 303 15.92 -39.68 -93.72
CA GLY A 303 15.37 -41.06 -93.70
C GLY A 303 14.74 -41.75 -92.46
N ASN A 304 13.39 -41.87 -92.49
CA ASN A 304 12.48 -43.01 -92.11
C ASN A 304 12.43 -43.56 -90.66
N PRO A 305 11.38 -44.32 -90.19
CA PRO A 305 10.45 -45.22 -90.93
C PRO A 305 8.95 -45.19 -90.48
N GLU A 306 8.12 -46.06 -91.09
CA GLU A 306 6.66 -46.30 -90.91
C GLU A 306 5.77 -45.41 -91.80
N SER A 307 5.07 -45.87 -92.84
CA SER A 307 4.49 -47.17 -93.14
C SER A 307 4.58 -47.50 -94.64
N SER A 308 4.76 -48.78 -94.89
CA SER A 308 5.05 -49.42 -96.17
C SER A 308 3.78 -49.87 -96.88
N GLU A 309 3.58 -49.46 -98.13
CA GLU A 309 3.01 -50.31 -99.19
C GLU A 309 3.54 -49.88 -100.56
N ARG A 310 4.29 -50.79 -101.19
CA ARG A 310 4.92 -50.69 -102.54
C ARG A 310 3.84 -51.02 -103.61
N LYS A 311 3.88 -50.54 -104.86
CA LYS A 311 4.87 -50.84 -105.91
C LYS A 311 4.63 -49.96 -107.15
N GLU A 312 5.69 -49.29 -107.60
CA GLU A 312 6.41 -49.47 -108.88
C GLU A 312 5.81 -48.78 -110.13
N ARG A 313 6.47 -47.72 -110.60
CA ARG A 313 7.36 -47.77 -111.79
C ARG A 313 8.01 -46.39 -112.10
N SER A 314 9.32 -46.48 -112.38
CA SER A 314 10.15 -45.65 -113.29
C SER A 314 9.88 -44.14 -113.41
N ASP A 315 10.81 -43.30 -112.97
CA ASP A 315 11.92 -42.79 -113.81
C ASP A 315 12.88 -41.91 -113.00
N LYS A 316 14.07 -41.69 -113.55
CA LYS A 316 15.23 -41.03 -112.94
C LYS A 316 14.94 -39.58 -112.52
N GLU A 317 14.96 -39.30 -111.21
CA GLU A 317 15.23 -37.97 -110.68
C GLU A 317 16.20 -38.05 -109.48
N VAL A 318 17.20 -37.18 -109.53
CA VAL A 318 18.21 -36.99 -108.48
C VAL A 318 17.48 -36.63 -107.19
N LYS A 319 17.62 -37.41 -106.11
CA LYS A 319 17.18 -36.99 -104.78
C LYS A 319 18.03 -35.79 -104.37
N GLN A 320 17.51 -34.59 -104.57
CA GLN A 320 18.05 -33.37 -103.95
C GLN A 320 17.80 -33.48 -102.45
N ASP A 321 18.86 -33.39 -101.65
CA ASP A 321 18.74 -33.28 -100.21
C ASP A 321 17.98 -31.99 -99.88
N MET A 322 16.89 -32.11 -99.14
CA MET A 322 16.05 -30.98 -98.74
C MET A 322 16.24 -30.71 -97.25
N LYS A 323 16.16 -29.45 -96.87
CA LYS A 323 16.12 -28.97 -95.50
C LYS A 323 14.70 -28.51 -95.15
N THR A 324 14.41 -28.51 -93.86
CA THR A 324 13.25 -27.80 -93.30
C THR A 324 13.77 -26.75 -92.34
N GLY A 325 12.90 -25.85 -91.87
CA GLY A 325 13.34 -24.81 -90.96
C GLY A 325 12.22 -24.26 -90.10
N ARG A 326 12.60 -23.49 -89.10
CA ARG A 326 11.69 -22.71 -88.28
C ARG A 326 12.19 -21.29 -88.19
N ILE A 327 11.26 -20.35 -88.29
CA ILE A 327 11.57 -18.94 -88.21
C ILE A 327 10.60 -18.22 -87.28
N LEU A 328 11.13 -17.54 -86.27
CA LEU A 328 10.37 -16.77 -85.29
C LEU A 328 10.53 -15.28 -85.58
N PHE A 329 9.41 -14.58 -85.75
CA PHE A 329 9.36 -13.13 -85.84
C PHE A 329 9.13 -12.51 -84.47
N ALA A 330 9.61 -11.28 -84.28
CA ALA A 330 9.45 -10.54 -83.02
C ALA A 330 7.98 -10.16 -82.75
N ASN A 331 7.14 -10.17 -83.78
CA ASN A 331 5.71 -9.91 -83.68
C ASN A 331 4.93 -10.68 -84.77
N ALA A 332 3.64 -10.89 -84.52
CA ALA A 332 2.78 -11.68 -85.40
C ALA A 332 2.41 -10.99 -86.73
N LEU A 333 2.60 -9.67 -86.84
CA LEU A 333 2.28 -8.93 -88.06
C LEU A 333 3.37 -9.16 -89.13
N ASP A 334 4.63 -9.21 -88.71
CA ASP A 334 5.75 -9.50 -89.61
C ASP A 334 5.73 -10.97 -90.08
N ALA A 335 5.39 -11.91 -89.17
CA ALA A 335 5.13 -13.30 -89.54
C ALA A 335 3.99 -13.43 -90.56
N ALA A 336 2.92 -12.65 -90.39
CA ALA A 336 1.81 -12.65 -91.33
C ALA A 336 2.22 -12.16 -92.72
N LYS A 337 3.04 -11.11 -92.84
CA LYS A 337 3.55 -10.63 -94.14
C LYS A 337 4.34 -11.72 -94.88
N ALA A 338 5.16 -12.50 -94.15
CA ALA A 338 5.88 -13.61 -94.73
C ALA A 338 4.93 -14.72 -95.24
N LEU A 339 3.86 -15.02 -94.49
CA LEU A 339 2.85 -16.04 -94.87
C LEU A 339 1.92 -15.66 -96.02
N HIS A 340 1.87 -14.40 -96.44
CA HIS A 340 1.10 -14.01 -97.64
C HIS A 340 1.67 -14.65 -98.93
N LEU A 341 2.93 -15.12 -98.89
CA LEU A 341 3.56 -15.85 -99.97
C LEU A 341 3.75 -17.31 -99.53
N GLU A 342 2.89 -18.21 -100.01
CA GLU A 342 3.02 -19.64 -99.68
C GLU A 342 4.31 -20.26 -100.21
N VAL A 343 4.87 -19.69 -101.29
CA VAL A 343 6.13 -20.09 -101.90
C VAL A 343 7.07 -18.89 -101.96
N HIS A 344 8.23 -19.03 -101.36
CA HIS A 344 9.30 -18.05 -101.37
C HIS A 344 10.35 -18.45 -102.42
N LEU A 345 10.77 -17.47 -103.24
CA LEU A 345 11.81 -17.63 -104.25
C LEU A 345 13.07 -16.89 -103.81
N VAL A 346 14.14 -17.62 -103.54
CA VAL A 346 15.45 -17.07 -103.15
C VAL A 346 16.52 -17.66 -104.07
N ASN A 347 17.25 -16.80 -104.78
CA ASN A 347 18.33 -17.21 -105.70
C ASN A 347 17.94 -18.31 -106.70
N GLY A 348 16.71 -18.24 -107.24
CA GLY A 348 16.18 -19.23 -108.19
C GLY A 348 15.58 -20.48 -107.56
N HIS A 349 15.68 -20.65 -106.24
CA HIS A 349 15.18 -21.80 -105.49
C HIS A 349 13.87 -21.47 -104.79
N GLN A 350 12.90 -22.39 -104.89
CA GLN A 350 11.59 -22.24 -104.27
C GLN A 350 11.49 -23.10 -103.01
N PHE A 351 10.96 -22.54 -101.93
CA PHE A 351 10.62 -23.26 -100.72
C PHE A 351 9.38 -22.65 -100.06
N GLY A 352 8.66 -23.43 -99.26
CA GLY A 352 7.39 -23.00 -98.67
C GLY A 352 7.49 -22.55 -97.23
N ALA A 353 6.55 -21.72 -96.79
CA ALA A 353 6.37 -21.34 -95.39
C ALA A 353 4.91 -21.53 -94.96
N LYS A 354 4.69 -22.05 -93.76
CA LYS A 354 3.36 -22.19 -93.16
C LYS A 354 3.39 -21.84 -91.67
N PRO A 355 2.24 -21.51 -91.03
CA PRO A 355 2.20 -21.30 -89.58
C PRO A 355 2.75 -22.51 -88.80
N SER A 356 3.47 -22.27 -87.70
CA SER A 356 3.80 -23.32 -86.73
C SER A 356 2.66 -23.56 -85.74
N ASP A 357 2.63 -24.73 -85.11
CA ASP A 357 1.57 -25.16 -84.19
C ASP A 357 1.47 -24.29 -82.91
N SER A 358 0.30 -24.29 -82.27
CA SER A 358 -0.04 -23.47 -81.10
C SER A 358 0.97 -23.54 -79.94
N TRP A 359 1.47 -24.73 -79.62
CA TRP A 359 2.39 -24.97 -78.50
C TRP A 359 3.84 -24.50 -78.76
N LEU A 360 4.15 -24.06 -79.98
CA LEU A 360 5.47 -23.49 -80.33
C LEU A 360 5.48 -21.96 -80.28
N GLN A 361 4.39 -21.32 -79.88
CA GLN A 361 4.28 -19.86 -79.79
C GLN A 361 4.68 -19.34 -78.39
N PRO A 362 5.36 -18.18 -78.26
CA PRO A 362 6.11 -17.76 -77.07
C PRO A 362 5.33 -17.36 -75.79
N ASP A 363 4.02 -17.09 -75.82
CA ASP A 363 3.25 -16.56 -74.66
C ASP A 363 2.36 -17.62 -73.98
N ALA A 364 2.75 -18.89 -74.01
CA ALA A 364 1.87 -19.97 -73.56
C ALA A 364 1.61 -20.01 -72.03
N TYR A 365 2.52 -19.50 -71.17
CA TYR A 365 2.40 -19.57 -69.69
C TYR A 365 3.17 -18.45 -68.94
N GLY A 366 2.50 -17.52 -68.22
CA GLY A 366 3.14 -16.44 -67.43
C GLY A 366 3.20 -16.70 -65.91
N SER A 367 4.15 -16.10 -65.17
CA SER A 367 4.41 -16.35 -63.73
C SER A 367 4.64 -15.07 -62.87
N SER A 368 4.37 -15.18 -61.55
CA SER A 368 4.56 -14.17 -60.49
C SER A 368 5.28 -14.76 -59.24
N GLU A 369 5.96 -13.92 -58.44
CA GLU A 369 6.65 -14.26 -57.17
C GLU A 369 6.13 -13.41 -55.99
N SER A 370 6.18 -13.99 -54.77
CA SER A 370 5.81 -13.38 -53.48
C SER A 370 6.95 -13.40 -52.45
N GLU A 371 6.99 -12.36 -51.62
CA GLU A 371 7.98 -12.07 -50.55
C GLU A 371 7.81 -12.88 -49.27
N GLN A 372 8.92 -13.01 -48.51
CA GLN A 372 8.96 -12.94 -47.03
C GLN A 372 10.41 -12.75 -46.52
N SER A 373 10.62 -11.85 -45.53
CA SER A 373 11.41 -12.08 -44.29
C SER A 373 12.26 -10.90 -43.74
N TYR A 374 12.26 -10.79 -42.40
CA TYR A 374 13.23 -10.20 -41.44
C TYR A 374 13.01 -8.78 -40.88
N ILE A 375 12.81 -8.68 -39.54
CA ILE A 375 13.39 -7.60 -38.70
C ILE A 375 13.85 -8.16 -37.34
N THR A 376 15.17 -8.18 -37.12
CA THR A 376 15.85 -8.46 -35.83
C THR A 376 16.44 -7.16 -35.26
N LYS A 377 16.12 -6.86 -33.99
CA LYS A 377 16.43 -5.66 -33.14
C LYS A 377 15.41 -4.51 -33.19
N ILE A 378 15.08 -3.99 -31.99
CA ILE A 378 14.22 -2.80 -31.84
C ILE A 378 15.14 -1.63 -32.20
N PRO A 379 14.75 -0.76 -33.15
CA PRO A 379 15.60 0.34 -33.56
C PRO A 379 15.83 1.29 -32.36
N SER A 380 17.08 1.74 -32.22
CA SER A 380 17.57 2.59 -31.12
C SER A 380 16.94 3.99 -31.06
N ASN A 381 15.97 4.27 -31.92
CA ASN A 381 15.25 5.53 -32.08
C ASN A 381 13.97 5.63 -31.22
N LEU A 382 13.58 4.56 -30.51
CA LEU A 382 12.44 4.60 -29.57
C LEU A 382 12.81 5.22 -28.21
N THR A 383 13.48 6.39 -28.22
CA THR A 383 13.95 7.09 -27.02
C THR A 383 12.85 7.81 -26.25
N SER A 384 11.70 8.07 -26.87
CA SER A 384 10.62 8.86 -26.24
C SER A 384 9.70 8.02 -25.34
N ILE A 385 9.80 6.69 -25.38
CA ILE A 385 8.89 5.81 -24.63
C ILE A 385 9.39 5.68 -23.20
N GLU A 386 8.71 6.37 -22.28
CA GLU A 386 9.00 6.29 -20.84
C GLU A 386 7.99 5.44 -20.06
N THR A 387 6.75 5.35 -20.57
CA THR A 387 5.64 4.64 -19.92
C THR A 387 5.06 3.59 -20.86
N LEU A 388 4.90 2.37 -20.36
CA LEU A 388 4.21 1.30 -21.06
C LEU A 388 3.16 0.65 -20.16
N ARG A 389 1.97 0.43 -20.75
CA ARG A 389 0.87 -0.30 -20.11
C ARG A 389 0.42 -1.42 -21.05
N PHE A 390 0.40 -2.65 -20.57
CA PHE A 390 0.07 -3.83 -21.38
C PHE A 390 -0.37 -5.00 -20.49
N ASP A 391 -0.85 -6.05 -21.13
CA ASP A 391 -1.15 -7.34 -20.51
C ASP A 391 -0.09 -8.34 -20.98
N ILE A 392 0.25 -9.30 -20.13
CA ILE A 392 1.16 -10.40 -20.48
C ILE A 392 0.32 -11.60 -20.91
N ASP A 393 0.37 -11.92 -22.19
CA ASP A 393 -0.25 -13.10 -22.79
C ASP A 393 0.70 -14.32 -22.74
N ASN A 394 0.31 -15.42 -23.38
CA ASN A 394 1.04 -16.68 -23.39
C ASN A 394 2.04 -16.84 -24.54
N GLU A 395 2.10 -15.90 -25.48
CA GLU A 395 2.78 -16.08 -26.78
C GLU A 395 3.85 -15.01 -27.05
N THR A 396 3.68 -13.80 -26.49
CA THR A 396 4.50 -12.64 -26.76
C THR A 396 5.78 -12.64 -25.92
N ASN A 397 6.92 -12.35 -26.55
CA ASN A 397 8.19 -12.13 -25.85
C ASN A 397 8.32 -10.66 -25.42
N TYR A 398 8.11 -10.40 -24.11
CA TYR A 398 8.19 -9.06 -23.52
C TYR A 398 9.61 -8.65 -23.08
N GLU A 399 10.61 -9.53 -23.10
CA GLU A 399 11.97 -9.25 -22.62
C GLU A 399 12.57 -8.02 -23.31
N ARG A 400 12.28 -7.84 -24.60
CA ARG A 400 12.77 -6.71 -25.41
C ARG A 400 12.23 -5.36 -24.96
N ILE A 401 11.14 -5.31 -24.19
CA ILE A 401 10.64 -4.05 -23.61
C ILE A 401 11.67 -3.46 -22.64
N ALA A 402 12.42 -4.31 -21.93
CA ALA A 402 13.49 -3.85 -21.05
C ALA A 402 14.66 -3.20 -21.82
N ASP A 403 14.77 -3.36 -23.14
CA ASP A 403 15.80 -2.69 -23.93
C ASP A 403 15.51 -1.21 -24.17
N LEU A 404 14.27 -0.76 -23.98
CA LEU A 404 13.84 0.62 -24.25
C LEU A 404 14.61 1.61 -23.36
N PRO A 405 15.39 2.55 -23.91
CA PRO A 405 16.45 3.24 -23.18
C PRO A 405 15.97 4.11 -22.01
N ASN A 406 14.80 4.74 -22.17
CA ASN A 406 14.21 5.70 -21.23
C ASN A 406 12.96 5.18 -20.51
N LEU A 407 12.73 3.86 -20.54
CA LEU A 407 11.61 3.25 -19.82
C LEU A 407 11.74 3.48 -18.30
N LYS A 408 10.74 4.15 -17.73
CA LYS A 408 10.63 4.51 -16.31
C LYS A 408 9.42 3.89 -15.65
N ILE A 409 8.32 3.69 -16.39
CA ILE A 409 7.03 3.27 -15.86
C ILE A 409 6.55 2.03 -16.62
N VAL A 410 6.33 0.95 -15.90
CA VAL A 410 5.73 -0.29 -16.43
C VAL A 410 4.46 -0.60 -15.66
N GLN A 411 3.36 -0.80 -16.38
CA GLN A 411 2.05 -1.11 -15.81
C GLN A 411 1.50 -2.37 -16.47
N ILE A 412 1.29 -3.40 -15.66
CA ILE A 412 0.81 -4.71 -16.10
C ILE A 412 -0.56 -4.93 -15.49
N ARG A 413 -1.60 -5.01 -16.33
CA ARG A 413 -2.96 -5.22 -15.85
C ARG A 413 -3.21 -6.68 -15.47
N CYS A 414 -2.74 -7.61 -16.30
CA CYS A 414 -2.95 -9.03 -16.14
C CYS A 414 -1.70 -9.82 -16.57
N ILE A 415 -1.46 -10.95 -15.90
CA ILE A 415 -0.36 -11.89 -16.19
C ILE A 415 -0.98 -13.26 -16.46
N ALA A 416 -1.10 -13.64 -17.73
CA ALA A 416 -1.58 -14.96 -18.13
C ALA A 416 -0.49 -16.03 -18.00
N SER A 417 0.78 -15.67 -18.27
CA SER A 417 1.94 -16.56 -18.17
C SER A 417 2.97 -16.05 -17.17
N VAL A 418 3.09 -16.77 -16.05
CA VAL A 418 4.05 -16.47 -14.97
C VAL A 418 5.49 -16.65 -15.45
N ASP A 419 5.76 -17.66 -16.28
CA ASP A 419 7.10 -17.92 -16.83
C ASP A 419 7.59 -16.78 -17.73
N ILE A 420 6.70 -16.27 -18.60
CA ILE A 420 7.01 -15.14 -19.47
C ILE A 420 7.24 -13.88 -18.63
N PHE A 421 6.39 -13.63 -17.63
CA PHE A 421 6.61 -12.51 -16.70
C PHE A 421 7.93 -12.65 -15.93
N GLY A 422 8.29 -13.85 -15.48
CA GLY A 422 9.55 -14.12 -14.79
C GLY A 422 10.76 -13.71 -15.64
N LYS A 423 10.82 -14.16 -16.89
CA LYS A 423 11.89 -13.78 -17.83
C LYS A 423 11.92 -12.27 -18.09
N PHE A 424 10.75 -11.67 -18.28
CA PHE A 424 10.65 -10.22 -18.45
C PHE A 424 11.14 -9.46 -17.21
N LEU A 425 10.78 -9.90 -16.01
CA LEU A 425 11.21 -9.30 -14.75
C LEU A 425 12.72 -9.43 -14.55
N ASP A 426 13.31 -10.59 -14.85
CA ASP A 426 14.76 -10.79 -14.81
C ASP A 426 15.47 -9.77 -15.72
N GLN A 427 14.94 -9.55 -16.93
CA GLN A 427 15.51 -8.57 -17.86
C GLN A 427 15.28 -7.12 -17.40
N LEU A 428 14.14 -6.80 -16.79
CA LEU A 428 13.91 -5.50 -16.16
C LEU A 428 14.90 -5.24 -15.03
N VAL A 429 15.17 -6.22 -14.16
CA VAL A 429 16.16 -6.07 -13.09
C VAL A 429 17.56 -5.88 -13.68
N ALA A 430 17.93 -6.69 -14.68
CA ALA A 430 19.23 -6.62 -15.32
C ALA A 430 19.50 -5.26 -16.00
N LEU A 431 18.51 -4.70 -16.71
CA LEU A 431 18.70 -3.51 -17.55
C LEU A 431 18.17 -2.21 -16.93
N LYS A 432 17.23 -2.29 -15.97
CA LYS A 432 16.47 -1.16 -15.44
C LYS A 432 16.47 -1.02 -13.92
N SER A 433 17.23 -1.80 -13.17
CA SER A 433 17.37 -1.67 -11.70
C SER A 433 17.72 -0.27 -11.19
N LYS A 434 18.40 0.55 -12.01
CA LYS A 434 18.76 1.95 -11.71
C LYS A 434 17.99 2.99 -12.52
N LYS A 435 16.94 2.61 -13.23
CA LYS A 435 16.15 3.50 -14.11
C LYS A 435 14.64 3.39 -13.95
N LEU A 436 14.11 2.23 -13.52
CA LEU A 436 12.67 2.04 -13.40
C LEU A 436 12.14 2.74 -12.15
N GLU A 437 11.29 3.73 -12.34
CA GLU A 437 10.73 4.57 -11.28
C GLU A 437 9.39 4.03 -10.77
N GLN A 438 8.60 3.38 -11.63
CA GLN A 438 7.29 2.87 -11.25
C GLN A 438 6.99 1.49 -11.85
N LEU A 439 6.47 0.59 -11.01
CA LEU A 439 6.05 -0.75 -11.41
C LEU A 439 4.66 -1.03 -10.82
N HIS A 440 3.68 -1.27 -11.69
CA HIS A 440 2.31 -1.57 -11.29
C HIS A 440 1.94 -2.95 -11.80
N ILE A 441 1.44 -3.83 -10.93
CA ILE A 441 1.02 -5.19 -11.25
C ILE A 441 -0.37 -5.42 -10.62
N HIS A 442 -1.42 -5.37 -11.42
CA HIS A 442 -2.81 -5.41 -10.91
C HIS A 442 -3.38 -6.82 -10.73
N ASN A 443 -2.72 -7.85 -11.25
CA ASN A 443 -3.12 -9.24 -10.99
C ASN A 443 -1.86 -10.09 -10.79
N ALA A 444 -1.43 -10.18 -9.54
CA ALA A 444 -0.20 -10.86 -9.13
C ALA A 444 -0.46 -12.24 -8.49
N GLY A 445 -1.65 -12.83 -8.68
CA GLY A 445 -2.05 -14.07 -7.99
C GLY A 445 -1.18 -15.29 -8.29
N GLY A 446 -0.49 -15.30 -9.44
CA GLY A 446 0.42 -16.37 -9.83
C GLY A 446 1.90 -16.12 -9.52
N LEU A 447 2.27 -14.98 -8.91
CA LEU A 447 3.68 -14.65 -8.70
C LEU A 447 4.33 -15.51 -7.62
N THR A 448 5.54 -15.99 -7.91
CA THR A 448 6.34 -16.74 -6.94
C THR A 448 7.12 -15.81 -6.00
N ASN A 449 7.52 -16.30 -4.82
CA ASN A 449 8.35 -15.54 -3.90
C ASN A 449 9.65 -15.09 -4.55
N GLN A 450 10.29 -15.92 -5.37
CA GLN A 450 11.52 -15.55 -6.08
C GLN A 450 11.31 -14.33 -7.00
N MET A 451 10.20 -14.29 -7.73
CA MET A 451 9.85 -13.14 -8.57
C MET A 451 9.60 -11.89 -7.72
N LEU A 452 8.87 -12.02 -6.61
CA LEU A 452 8.63 -10.90 -5.71
C LEU A 452 9.93 -10.36 -5.11
N MET A 453 10.87 -11.21 -4.69
CA MET A 453 12.20 -10.80 -4.20
C MET A 453 13.00 -10.01 -5.26
N GLN A 454 12.88 -10.36 -6.55
CA GLN A 454 13.54 -9.62 -7.63
C GLN A 454 13.08 -8.16 -7.72
N ILE A 455 11.81 -7.87 -7.40
CA ILE A 455 11.29 -6.48 -7.39
C ILE A 455 12.07 -5.62 -6.40
N GLY A 456 12.51 -6.16 -5.25
CA GLY A 456 13.34 -5.45 -4.27
C GLY A 456 14.69 -4.96 -4.80
N LYS A 457 15.16 -5.50 -5.93
CA LYS A 457 16.41 -5.10 -6.59
C LYS A 457 16.27 -3.86 -7.49
N LEU A 458 15.05 -3.37 -7.71
CA LEU A 458 14.78 -2.16 -8.49
C LEU A 458 15.05 -0.90 -7.64
N SER A 459 16.32 -0.68 -7.28
CA SER A 459 16.78 0.27 -6.26
C SER A 459 16.29 1.74 -6.37
N VAL A 460 15.87 2.19 -7.55
CA VAL A 460 15.38 3.57 -7.77
C VAL A 460 13.85 3.67 -7.84
N LEU A 461 13.14 2.57 -7.59
CA LEU A 461 11.69 2.54 -7.63
C LEU A 461 11.09 3.50 -6.60
N GLN A 462 10.18 4.35 -7.06
CA GLN A 462 9.48 5.37 -6.28
C GLN A 462 8.03 4.96 -6.02
N LYS A 463 7.42 4.23 -6.96
CA LYS A 463 6.03 3.80 -6.86
C LYS A 463 5.87 2.32 -7.18
N LEU A 464 5.35 1.56 -6.22
CA LEU A 464 5.02 0.15 -6.38
C LEU A 464 3.54 -0.08 -6.13
N ILE A 465 2.84 -0.69 -7.07
CA ILE A 465 1.45 -1.13 -6.91
C ILE A 465 1.40 -2.62 -7.19
N ILE A 466 0.91 -3.41 -6.24
CA ILE A 466 0.70 -4.84 -6.41
C ILE A 466 -0.68 -5.21 -5.87
N TRP A 467 -1.51 -5.82 -6.71
CA TRP A 467 -2.84 -6.30 -6.32
C TRP A 467 -2.94 -7.82 -6.47
N LEU A 468 -3.75 -8.44 -5.61
CA LEU A 468 -4.04 -9.87 -5.62
C LEU A 468 -2.76 -10.72 -5.46
N ALA A 469 -1.79 -10.26 -4.68
CA ALA A 469 -0.54 -10.99 -4.45
C ALA A 469 -0.57 -11.75 -3.12
N GLY A 470 -1.30 -12.86 -3.08
CA GLY A 470 -1.38 -13.71 -1.88
C GLY A 470 -0.02 -14.24 -1.41
N ALA A 471 1.00 -14.28 -2.28
CA ALA A 471 2.35 -14.71 -1.95
C ALA A 471 3.19 -13.65 -1.21
N ILE A 472 2.78 -12.37 -1.15
CA ILE A 472 3.54 -11.35 -0.40
C ILE A 472 3.46 -11.68 1.09
N SER A 473 4.63 -11.95 1.69
CA SER A 473 4.83 -12.21 3.11
C SER A 473 5.74 -11.14 3.74
N ASN A 474 5.94 -11.22 5.06
CA ASN A 474 6.88 -10.35 5.76
C ASN A 474 8.32 -10.45 5.22
N ASP A 475 8.77 -11.63 4.78
CA ASP A 475 10.11 -11.80 4.20
C ASP A 475 10.26 -10.99 2.90
N ILE A 476 9.20 -10.94 2.09
CA ILE A 476 9.16 -10.10 0.89
C ILE A 476 9.16 -8.62 1.26
N LEU A 477 8.42 -8.22 2.31
CA LEU A 477 8.43 -6.84 2.80
C LEU A 477 9.80 -6.42 3.33
N GLU A 478 10.52 -7.34 3.99
CA GLU A 478 11.90 -7.13 4.42
C GLU A 478 12.82 -6.87 3.21
N GLU A 479 12.71 -7.65 2.15
CA GLU A 479 13.45 -7.40 0.90
C GLU A 479 13.08 -6.04 0.27
N PHE A 480 11.80 -5.65 0.32
CA PHE A 480 11.36 -4.34 -0.15
C PHE A 480 11.93 -3.16 0.64
N THR A 481 12.49 -3.38 1.83
CA THR A 481 13.25 -2.33 2.53
C THR A 481 14.47 -1.86 1.74
N ASN A 482 14.97 -2.63 0.76
CA ASN A 482 16.06 -2.23 -0.14
C ASN A 482 15.64 -1.09 -1.10
N LEU A 483 14.35 -0.82 -1.26
CA LEU A 483 13.81 0.24 -2.12
C LEU A 483 13.90 1.61 -1.43
N LYS A 484 15.11 2.11 -1.20
CA LYS A 484 15.36 3.36 -0.44
C LYS A 484 14.77 4.64 -1.07
N LYS A 485 14.34 4.57 -2.33
CA LYS A 485 13.68 5.67 -3.05
C LYS A 485 12.14 5.55 -3.09
N LEU A 486 11.57 4.52 -2.47
CA LEU A 486 10.13 4.27 -2.50
C LEU A 486 9.38 5.38 -1.76
N GLU A 487 8.42 6.00 -2.44
CA GLU A 487 7.58 7.10 -1.94
C GLU A 487 6.12 6.66 -1.79
N TYR A 488 5.68 5.73 -2.64
CA TYR A 488 4.32 5.21 -2.66
C TYR A 488 4.33 3.68 -2.77
N ILE A 489 3.59 3.00 -1.91
CA ILE A 489 3.28 1.58 -2.07
C ILE A 489 1.79 1.31 -1.85
N CYS A 490 1.19 0.52 -2.75
CA CYS A 490 -0.18 0.04 -2.63
C CYS A 490 -0.18 -1.48 -2.75
N LEU A 491 -0.59 -2.15 -1.68
CA LEU A 491 -0.76 -3.59 -1.57
C LEU A 491 -2.25 -3.87 -1.39
N VAL A 492 -2.82 -4.66 -2.30
CA VAL A 492 -4.24 -5.02 -2.28
C VAL A 492 -4.35 -6.53 -2.18
N ASP A 493 -5.16 -7.02 -1.24
CA ASP A 493 -5.43 -8.44 -1.00
C ASP A 493 -4.14 -9.26 -0.74
N CYS A 494 -3.27 -8.73 0.12
CA CYS A 494 -2.05 -9.39 0.57
C CYS A 494 -2.28 -10.02 1.95
N GLN A 495 -2.71 -11.29 1.99
CA GLN A 495 -3.20 -11.93 3.21
C GLN A 495 -2.11 -12.44 4.17
N ASN A 496 -0.83 -12.42 3.76
CA ASN A 496 0.28 -13.02 4.50
C ASN A 496 1.26 -12.01 5.10
N ILE A 497 0.91 -10.72 5.10
CA ILE A 497 1.66 -9.65 5.78
C ILE A 497 1.11 -9.43 7.20
N SER A 498 1.92 -8.86 8.09
CA SER A 498 1.47 -8.47 9.44
C SER A 498 1.96 -7.08 9.81
N ASP A 499 1.40 -6.53 10.91
CA ASP A 499 1.79 -5.21 11.45
C ASP A 499 3.31 -5.06 11.57
N SER A 500 4.01 -6.08 12.09
CA SER A 500 5.47 -6.05 12.23
C SER A 500 6.22 -5.95 10.89
N GLY A 501 5.81 -6.69 9.86
CA GLY A 501 6.44 -6.65 8.54
C GLY A 501 6.22 -5.32 7.84
N VAL A 502 5.01 -4.76 7.96
CA VAL A 502 4.70 -3.43 7.43
C VAL A 502 5.47 -2.34 8.17
N LEU A 503 5.57 -2.42 9.50
CA LEU A 503 6.37 -1.48 10.28
C LEU A 503 7.84 -1.50 9.83
N GLN A 504 8.43 -2.69 9.62
CA GLN A 504 9.78 -2.81 9.08
C GLN A 504 9.92 -2.18 7.70
N LEU A 505 8.95 -2.39 6.80
CA LEU A 505 8.93 -1.74 5.49
C LEU A 505 8.97 -0.20 5.63
N ILE A 506 8.10 0.35 6.48
CA ILE A 506 8.03 1.79 6.73
C ILE A 506 9.39 2.29 7.23
N LEU A 507 9.95 1.66 8.26
CA LEU A 507 11.25 2.05 8.84
C LEU A 507 12.40 1.92 7.84
N GLY A 508 12.37 0.87 7.00
CA GLY A 508 13.41 0.59 6.01
C GLY A 508 13.41 1.52 4.79
N CYS A 509 12.26 2.11 4.46
CA CYS A 509 12.07 2.99 3.31
C CYS A 509 11.90 4.45 3.74
N PRO A 510 12.99 5.24 3.92
CA PRO A 510 12.94 6.58 4.54
C PRO A 510 12.17 7.63 3.73
N LYS A 511 11.92 7.39 2.44
CA LYS A 511 11.16 8.28 1.56
C LYS A 511 9.67 7.97 1.45
N LEU A 512 9.20 6.87 2.05
CA LEU A 512 7.82 6.44 1.95
C LEU A 512 6.89 7.49 2.58
N ARG A 513 5.92 7.97 1.79
CA ARG A 513 4.96 9.02 2.15
C ARG A 513 3.52 8.53 2.06
N GLU A 514 3.25 7.55 1.21
CA GLU A 514 1.90 7.00 1.04
C GLU A 514 1.94 5.48 1.04
N LEU A 515 1.17 4.89 1.96
CA LEU A 515 1.03 3.45 2.12
C LEU A 515 -0.45 3.11 2.08
N LYS A 516 -0.84 2.28 1.10
CA LYS A 516 -2.19 1.72 1.00
C LYS A 516 -2.16 0.22 1.21
N LEU A 517 -2.93 -0.25 2.16
CA LEU A 517 -3.12 -1.65 2.51
C LEU A 517 -4.62 -1.92 2.43
N MET A 518 -5.07 -2.42 1.28
CA MET A 518 -6.49 -2.68 1.05
C MET A 518 -6.75 -4.19 1.16
N TYR A 519 -7.80 -4.59 1.85
CA TYR A 519 -8.18 -6.00 2.01
C TYR A 519 -7.05 -6.88 2.60
N CYS A 520 -6.20 -6.32 3.46
CA CYS A 520 -5.11 -7.07 4.11
C CYS A 520 -5.55 -7.52 5.51
N SER A 521 -6.18 -8.70 5.63
CA SER A 521 -6.93 -9.12 6.82
C SER A 521 -6.13 -9.24 8.13
N ARG A 522 -4.81 -9.32 8.05
CA ARG A 522 -3.90 -9.46 9.20
C ARG A 522 -3.30 -8.15 9.69
N ILE A 523 -3.67 -7.04 9.06
CA ILE A 523 -3.27 -5.70 9.49
C ILE A 523 -4.31 -5.19 10.49
N THR A 524 -3.84 -4.68 11.62
CA THR A 524 -4.70 -4.24 12.72
C THR A 524 -4.38 -2.80 13.13
N GLU A 525 -5.22 -2.21 13.99
CA GLU A 525 -4.97 -0.88 14.57
C GLU A 525 -3.64 -0.79 15.34
N LYS A 526 -3.11 -1.94 15.81
CA LYS A 526 -1.80 -1.99 16.47
C LYS A 526 -0.68 -1.42 15.60
N LEU A 527 -0.74 -1.62 14.27
CA LEU A 527 0.23 -1.03 13.34
C LEU A 527 0.31 0.49 13.50
N VAL A 528 -0.83 1.16 13.63
CA VAL A 528 -0.89 2.62 13.76
C VAL A 528 -0.20 3.07 15.04
N HIS A 529 -0.47 2.39 16.17
CA HIS A 529 0.19 2.66 17.44
C HIS A 529 1.71 2.43 17.38
N ASP A 530 2.13 1.33 16.76
CA ASP A 530 3.56 1.00 16.63
C ASP A 530 4.31 2.01 15.74
N ILE A 531 3.66 2.52 14.68
CA ILE A 531 4.19 3.60 13.84
C ILE A 531 4.35 4.90 14.66
N ILE A 532 3.29 5.32 15.37
CA ILE A 532 3.30 6.55 16.17
C ILE A 532 4.42 6.48 17.22
N ASN A 533 4.47 5.40 18.00
CA ASN A 533 5.47 5.21 19.04
C ASN A 533 6.90 5.24 18.49
N ASN A 534 7.15 4.65 17.32
CA ASN A 534 8.47 4.68 16.69
C ASN A 534 8.83 6.08 16.19
N PHE A 535 7.90 6.78 15.53
CA PHE A 535 8.16 8.12 15.02
C PHE A 535 8.33 9.16 16.12
N GLU A 536 7.55 9.09 17.20
CA GLU A 536 7.74 9.93 18.37
C GLU A 536 9.15 9.75 18.95
N ARG A 537 9.60 8.50 19.12
CA ARG A 537 10.97 8.21 19.57
C ARG A 537 12.03 8.78 18.63
N GLN A 538 11.89 8.58 17.31
CA GLN A 538 12.84 9.12 16.33
C GLN A 538 12.85 10.65 16.29
N ILE A 539 11.69 11.31 16.46
CA ILE A 539 11.58 12.77 16.50
C ILE A 539 12.24 13.31 17.78
N ILE A 540 11.95 12.70 18.94
CA ILE A 540 12.57 13.07 20.23
C ILE A 540 14.09 12.95 20.15
N ASN A 541 14.59 11.88 19.54
CA ASN A 541 16.02 11.63 19.37
C ASN A 541 16.67 12.45 18.22
N LYS A 542 15.88 13.21 17.44
CA LYS A 542 16.33 13.92 16.22
C LYS A 542 16.94 13.00 15.15
N GLU A 543 16.47 11.76 15.10
CA GLU A 543 16.90 10.71 14.15
C GLU A 543 15.91 10.56 12.99
N ASN A 544 14.75 11.23 13.05
CA ASN A 544 13.77 11.15 11.98
C ASN A 544 14.18 12.00 10.77
N GLU A 545 14.71 11.34 9.73
CA GLU A 545 15.07 11.97 8.45
C GLU A 545 13.89 12.06 7.46
N ARG A 546 12.70 11.56 7.84
CA ARG A 546 11.55 11.49 6.95
C ARG A 546 10.80 12.80 6.88
N HIS A 547 10.39 13.15 5.67
CA HIS A 547 9.50 14.28 5.45
C HIS A 547 8.04 13.87 5.68
N LEU A 548 7.47 14.33 6.79
CA LEU A 548 6.05 14.18 7.15
C LEU A 548 5.15 15.09 6.27
N PRO A 549 3.85 14.80 6.13
CA PRO A 549 3.10 13.67 6.70
C PRO A 549 3.31 12.34 5.95
N ILE A 550 3.02 11.21 6.62
CA ILE A 550 2.76 9.93 5.96
C ILE A 550 1.25 9.72 5.91
N HIS A 551 0.75 9.38 4.73
CA HIS A 551 -0.63 9.00 4.49
C HIS A 551 -0.76 7.48 4.55
N LEU A 552 -1.53 7.00 5.51
CA LEU A 552 -1.79 5.59 5.74
C LEU A 552 -3.25 5.31 5.43
N TYR A 553 -3.49 4.38 4.50
CA TYR A 553 -4.83 3.91 4.16
C TYR A 553 -4.87 2.42 4.48
N ILE A 554 -5.61 2.04 5.51
CA ILE A 554 -5.84 0.65 5.89
C ILE A 554 -7.33 0.41 5.71
N ASP A 555 -7.68 -0.47 4.79
CA ASP A 555 -9.05 -0.94 4.58
C ASP A 555 -9.09 -2.41 5.01
N SER A 556 -9.59 -2.66 6.22
CA SER A 556 -9.86 -3.99 6.72
C SER A 556 -11.23 -4.42 6.22
N ASP A 557 -11.32 -5.58 5.57
CA ASP A 557 -12.54 -6.20 5.01
C ASP A 557 -13.58 -6.61 6.08
N SER A 558 -13.51 -6.02 7.27
CA SER A 558 -14.53 -6.13 8.29
C SER A 558 -15.44 -4.93 8.16
N ASP A 559 -16.67 -5.17 7.70
CA ASP A 559 -17.86 -4.65 8.39
C ASP A 559 -17.56 -4.56 9.90
N ILE A 560 -17.17 -3.38 10.37
CA ILE A 560 -17.24 -3.01 11.78
C ILE A 560 -18.31 -1.94 11.85
N SER A 561 -19.55 -2.44 11.87
CA SER A 561 -20.57 -1.85 12.72
C SER A 561 -20.10 -1.95 14.18
N ALA A 562 -19.48 -0.88 14.67
CA ALA A 562 -19.38 -0.59 16.11
C ALA A 562 -19.39 0.93 16.32
#